data_AF-A0A7J6W4C6-F1
#
_entry.id   AF-A0A7J6W4C6-F1
#
_cell.length_a   1.000
_cell.length_b   1.000
_cell.length_c   1.000
_cell.angle_alpha   90.00
_cell.angle_beta   90.00
_cell.angle_gamma   90.00
#
_symmetry.space_group_name_H-M   'P 1'
#
loop_
_entity.id
_entity.type
_entity.pdbx_description
1 polymer ?
#
loop_
_entity_poly.entity_id
_entity_poly.type
_entity_poly.pdbx_seq_one_letter_code
_entity_poly.pdbx_strand_id
1 'polypeptide(L)'
;MDQYNTIREVNETRKSWKLKGMVIRMWPTFEEENKEGKLLKKVVALDIIIMDEKGDKLHMKTKDLHIYSPLLKQLKENEIYNITNFQAKKSYSKIKPVDSKYIAFPNKNSFEVVLHGIENFPQKRFNFVPFGELRSADSNILRDAIGILTEWPNTKDSSGQNQSKIREITIVNEREEKLKITLWGDMKDIFKTEELKTMVNTKPVVVVSLGKIRIFQGAQLATTTGTMLYLNPDIPEVIELKNR
;
A
#
# COMPACT_ATOMS: atom_id res chain seq x y z
N MET A 1 12.14 30.75 -6.85
CA MET A 1 11.60 29.49 -6.29
C MET A 1 11.59 28.48 -7.41
N ASP A 2 12.21 27.32 -7.22
CA ASP A 2 12.11 26.25 -8.20
C ASP A 2 10.66 25.80 -8.34
N GLN A 3 10.10 25.94 -9.55
CA GLN A 3 8.73 25.54 -9.82
C GLN A 3 8.66 24.02 -9.98
N TYR A 4 8.02 23.35 -9.03
CA TYR A 4 7.71 21.92 -9.12
C TYR A 4 6.41 21.70 -9.91
N ASN A 5 6.36 20.59 -10.65
CA ASN A 5 5.11 20.06 -11.20
C ASN A 5 4.36 19.29 -10.11
N THR A 6 3.04 19.26 -10.24
CA THR A 6 2.14 18.39 -9.48
C THR A 6 2.05 17.02 -10.14
N ILE A 7 1.69 15.99 -9.37
CA ILE A 7 1.48 14.64 -9.89
C ILE A 7 0.33 14.60 -10.91
N ARG A 8 -0.69 15.45 -10.77
CA ARG A 8 -1.81 15.57 -11.73
C ARG A 8 -1.38 15.99 -13.12
N GLU A 9 -0.32 16.79 -13.23
CA GLU A 9 0.18 17.25 -14.52
C GLU A 9 0.91 16.13 -15.27
N VAL A 10 1.45 15.13 -14.55
CA VAL A 10 2.25 14.04 -15.12
C VAL A 10 1.49 13.30 -16.21
N ASN A 11 2.13 13.16 -17.37
CA ASN A 11 1.60 12.47 -18.53
C ASN A 11 2.75 11.92 -19.41
N GLU A 12 2.39 11.22 -20.49
CA GLU A 12 3.34 10.56 -21.40
C GLU A 12 3.92 11.46 -22.50
N THR A 13 3.44 12.70 -22.66
CA THR A 13 3.84 13.57 -23.78
C THR A 13 5.09 14.41 -23.47
N ARG A 14 5.35 14.71 -22.18
CA ARG A 14 6.59 15.38 -21.77
C ARG A 14 7.71 14.39 -21.49
N LYS A 15 8.93 14.80 -21.84
CA LYS A 15 10.17 14.04 -21.64
C LYS A 15 10.77 14.19 -20.24
N SER A 16 10.41 15.25 -19.52
CA SER A 16 10.93 15.54 -18.17
C SER A 16 9.85 16.11 -17.27
N TRP A 17 9.97 15.79 -15.99
CA TRP A 17 9.14 16.22 -14.89
C TRP A 17 10.04 16.54 -13.70
N LYS A 18 9.67 17.55 -12.90
CA LYS A 18 10.30 17.84 -11.62
C LYS A 18 9.24 17.82 -10.54
N LEU A 19 9.19 16.75 -9.76
CA LEU A 19 8.24 16.60 -8.66
C LEU A 19 8.97 16.81 -7.33
N LYS A 20 8.25 17.31 -6.34
CA LYS A 20 8.62 17.20 -4.93
C LYS A 20 7.63 16.23 -4.30
N GLY A 21 8.11 15.09 -3.80
CA GLY A 21 7.24 14.01 -3.36
C GLY A 21 7.77 13.29 -2.13
N MET A 22 6.85 12.90 -1.25
CA MET A 22 7.13 12.02 -0.12
C MET A 22 6.93 10.57 -0.53
N VAL A 23 7.89 9.70 -0.21
CA VAL A 23 7.71 8.24 -0.40
C VAL A 23 6.77 7.74 0.69
N ILE A 24 5.55 7.35 0.33
CA ILE A 24 4.56 6.87 1.31
C ILE A 24 4.62 5.37 1.53
N ARG A 25 5.10 4.62 0.53
CA ARG A 25 5.27 3.17 0.59
C ARG A 25 6.27 2.71 -0.45
N MET A 26 7.11 1.72 -0.12
CA MET A 26 7.94 1.01 -1.08
C MET A 26 8.08 -0.47 -0.72
N TRP A 27 8.10 -1.35 -1.73
CA TRP A 27 8.25 -2.79 -1.50
C TRP A 27 8.86 -3.51 -2.70
N PRO A 28 9.64 -4.58 -2.45
CA PRO A 28 10.05 -5.49 -3.51
C PRO A 28 8.86 -6.28 -4.05
N THR A 29 8.81 -6.45 -5.37
CA THR A 29 7.96 -7.44 -6.01
C THR A 29 8.77 -8.70 -6.27
N PHE A 30 8.18 -9.84 -5.89
CA PHE A 30 8.77 -11.16 -6.07
C PHE A 30 8.06 -11.93 -7.17
N GLU A 31 8.81 -12.69 -7.94
CA GLU A 31 8.31 -13.78 -8.77
C GLU A 31 8.76 -15.10 -8.16
N GLU A 32 7.86 -16.09 -8.17
CA GLU A 32 8.17 -17.44 -7.75
C GLU A 32 8.72 -18.21 -8.95
N GLU A 33 9.89 -18.83 -8.76
CA GLU A 33 10.55 -19.64 -9.77
C GLU A 33 10.76 -21.05 -9.21
N ASN A 34 10.26 -22.05 -9.93
CA ASN A 34 10.54 -23.45 -9.62
C ASN A 34 11.88 -23.84 -10.24
N LYS A 35 12.93 -23.98 -9.42
CA LYS A 35 14.21 -24.55 -9.84
C LYS A 35 14.46 -25.84 -9.10
N GLU A 36 14.61 -26.94 -9.83
CA GLU A 36 15.01 -28.25 -9.27
C GLU A 36 14.10 -28.69 -8.11
N GLY A 37 12.79 -28.47 -8.23
CA GLY A 37 11.81 -28.82 -7.18
C GLY A 37 11.80 -27.90 -5.96
N LYS A 38 12.61 -26.83 -5.93
CA LYS A 38 12.58 -25.78 -4.90
C LYS A 38 11.88 -24.53 -5.44
N LEU A 39 10.89 -24.06 -4.69
CA LEU A 39 10.23 -22.78 -4.94
C LEU A 39 11.13 -21.66 -4.41
N LEU A 40 11.71 -20.86 -5.32
CA LEU A 40 12.55 -19.73 -4.99
C LEU A 40 11.80 -18.42 -5.24
N LYS A 41 11.93 -17.45 -4.33
CA LYS A 41 11.43 -16.09 -4.52
C LYS A 41 12.55 -15.22 -5.08
N LYS A 42 12.39 -14.78 -6.32
CA LYS A 42 13.32 -13.84 -6.97
C LYS A 42 12.72 -12.44 -6.95
N VAL A 43 13.49 -11.46 -6.49
CA VAL A 43 13.09 -10.05 -6.61
C VAL A 43 13.18 -9.63 -8.07
N VAL A 44 12.11 -9.06 -8.61
CA VAL A 44 12.00 -8.68 -10.02
C VAL A 44 11.68 -7.21 -10.24
N ALA A 45 11.21 -6.50 -9.20
CA ALA A 45 10.94 -5.07 -9.28
C ALA A 45 10.95 -4.41 -7.91
N LEU A 46 11.09 -3.09 -7.90
CA LEU A 46 10.74 -2.22 -6.78
C LEU A 46 9.51 -1.42 -7.18
N ASP A 47 8.49 -1.48 -6.35
CA ASP A 47 7.30 -0.63 -6.45
C ASP A 47 7.38 0.44 -5.36
N ILE A 48 7.12 1.68 -5.73
CA ILE A 48 7.19 2.87 -4.88
C ILE A 48 5.92 3.67 -5.09
N ILE A 49 5.32 4.16 -4.02
CA ILE A 49 4.26 5.15 -4.10
C ILE A 49 4.80 6.46 -3.54
N ILE A 50 4.68 7.52 -4.33
CA ILE A 50 4.98 8.88 -3.91
C ILE A 50 3.69 9.68 -3.79
N MET A 51 3.69 10.68 -2.92
CA MET A 51 2.61 11.65 -2.76
C MET A 51 3.18 13.06 -2.87
N ASP A 52 2.52 13.97 -3.57
CA ASP A 52 2.91 15.38 -3.65
C ASP A 52 2.26 16.23 -2.54
N GLU A 53 2.59 17.52 -2.49
CA GLU A 53 2.04 18.47 -1.50
C GLU A 53 0.51 18.70 -1.68
N LYS A 54 -0.10 18.23 -2.78
CA LYS A 54 -1.56 18.26 -3.00
C LYS A 54 -2.26 16.97 -2.56
N GLY A 55 -1.50 15.95 -2.16
CA GLY A 55 -2.03 14.66 -1.75
C GLY A 55 -2.29 13.70 -2.91
N ASP A 56 -1.97 14.10 -4.14
CA ASP A 56 -2.08 13.22 -5.29
C ASP A 56 -0.95 12.20 -5.24
N LYS A 57 -1.23 10.96 -5.66
CA LYS A 57 -0.29 9.85 -5.55
C LYS A 57 0.10 9.32 -6.92
N LEU A 58 1.36 8.92 -7.04
CA LEU A 58 1.90 8.30 -8.25
C LEU A 58 2.60 6.99 -7.88
N HIS A 59 2.26 5.94 -8.63
CA HIS A 59 2.99 4.69 -8.59
C HIS A 59 4.24 4.81 -9.48
N MET A 60 5.40 4.57 -8.89
CA MET A 60 6.66 4.40 -9.61
C MET A 60 7.11 2.94 -9.54
N LYS A 61 7.70 2.43 -10.63
CA LYS A 61 8.18 1.05 -10.70
C LYS A 61 9.48 0.94 -11.48
N THR A 62 10.43 0.16 -10.97
CA THR A 62 11.62 -0.23 -11.73
C THR A 62 11.85 -1.74 -11.68
N LYS A 63 12.19 -2.33 -12.83
CA LYS A 63 12.64 -3.73 -12.96
C LYS A 63 14.15 -3.84 -13.20
N ASP A 64 14.83 -2.71 -13.42
CA ASP A 64 16.27 -2.68 -13.64
C ASP A 64 16.98 -2.81 -12.29
N LEU A 65 17.72 -3.91 -12.11
CA LEU A 65 18.44 -4.20 -10.87
C LEU A 65 19.53 -3.16 -10.53
N HIS A 66 20.08 -2.48 -11.55
CA HIS A 66 21.04 -1.38 -11.37
C HIS A 66 20.40 -0.10 -10.84
N ILE A 67 19.08 0.06 -11.00
CA ILE A 67 18.31 1.18 -10.43
C ILE A 67 17.68 0.73 -9.10
N TYR A 68 17.17 -0.49 -9.04
CA TYR A 68 16.60 -1.11 -7.85
C TYR A 68 17.54 -1.03 -6.63
N SER A 69 18.78 -1.52 -6.78
CA SER A 69 19.68 -1.73 -5.64
C SER A 69 20.10 -0.42 -4.96
N PRO A 70 20.45 0.66 -5.70
CA PRO A 70 20.69 1.97 -5.10
C PRO A 70 19.43 2.56 -4.45
N LEU A 71 18.27 2.51 -5.12
CA LEU A 71 17.03 3.08 -4.58
C LEU A 71 16.60 2.39 -3.28
N LEU A 72 16.75 1.07 -3.18
CA LEU A 72 16.41 0.36 -1.95
C LEU A 72 17.24 0.81 -0.73
N LYS A 73 18.49 1.25 -0.96
CA LYS A 73 19.37 1.76 0.11
C LYS A 73 19.12 3.23 0.42
N GLN A 74 18.74 4.00 -0.60
CA GLN A 74 18.58 5.44 -0.52
C GLN A 74 17.22 5.85 0.03
N LEU A 75 16.15 5.20 -0.44
CA LEU A 75 14.79 5.62 -0.15
C LEU A 75 14.33 5.09 1.20
N LYS A 76 13.62 5.96 1.93
CA LYS A 76 12.93 5.62 3.17
C LYS A 76 11.51 6.15 3.10
N GLU A 77 10.59 5.38 3.65
CA GLU A 77 9.21 5.81 3.78
C GLU A 77 9.12 7.02 4.72
N ASN A 78 8.24 7.95 4.38
CA ASN A 78 8.00 9.23 5.05
C ASN A 78 9.12 10.27 4.91
N GLU A 79 10.11 10.03 4.06
CA GLU A 79 11.07 11.05 3.63
C GLU A 79 10.64 11.71 2.31
N ILE A 80 11.11 12.95 2.11
CA ILE A 80 10.77 13.79 0.95
C ILE A 80 11.94 13.81 -0.01
N TYR A 81 11.62 13.79 -1.29
CA TYR A 81 12.61 13.80 -2.36
C TYR A 81 12.22 14.78 -3.45
N ASN A 82 13.23 15.41 -4.05
CA ASN A 82 13.14 15.95 -5.39
C ASN A 82 13.26 14.79 -6.36
N ILE A 83 12.24 14.63 -7.19
CA ILE A 83 12.09 13.49 -8.09
C ILE A 83 12.14 14.00 -9.51
N THR A 84 13.20 13.61 -10.21
CA THR A 84 13.47 13.99 -11.60
C THR A 84 13.87 12.75 -12.39
N ASN A 85 14.19 12.92 -13.68
CA ASN A 85 14.75 11.84 -14.52
C ASN A 85 13.94 10.53 -14.47
N PHE A 86 12.63 10.62 -14.74
CA PHE A 86 11.76 9.46 -14.87
C PHE A 86 10.87 9.61 -16.12
N GLN A 87 10.39 8.49 -16.64
CA GLN A 87 9.44 8.47 -17.74
C GLN A 87 8.05 8.08 -17.21
N ALA A 88 7.00 8.75 -17.66
CA ALA A 88 5.63 8.35 -17.35
C ALA A 88 4.96 7.71 -18.57
N LYS A 89 4.19 6.64 -18.34
CA LYS A 89 3.38 5.98 -19.38
C LYS A 89 1.97 5.75 -18.86
N LYS A 90 0.99 5.63 -19.76
CA LYS A 90 -0.37 5.22 -19.37
C LYS A 90 -0.34 3.88 -18.61
N SER A 91 -1.09 3.82 -17.51
CA SER A 91 -1.18 2.66 -16.64
C SER A 91 -2.28 1.71 -17.12
N TYR A 92 -1.87 0.59 -17.70
CA TYR A 92 -2.74 -0.52 -18.11
C TYR A 92 -2.64 -1.74 -17.17
N SER A 93 -2.05 -1.56 -15.98
CA SER A 93 -1.89 -2.66 -15.03
C SER A 93 -3.24 -3.17 -14.53
N LYS A 94 -3.37 -4.50 -14.43
CA LYS A 94 -4.52 -5.19 -13.81
C LYS A 94 -4.62 -4.92 -12.31
N ILE A 95 -3.52 -4.49 -11.70
CA ILE A 95 -3.47 -4.09 -10.29
C ILE A 95 -2.75 -2.75 -10.20
N LYS A 96 -3.45 -1.75 -9.68
CA LYS A 96 -2.95 -0.39 -9.49
C LYS A 96 -2.88 -0.09 -8.00
N PRO A 97 -1.67 0.16 -7.43
CA PRO A 97 -1.56 0.51 -6.03
C PRO A 97 -2.25 1.84 -5.67
N VAL A 98 -2.35 2.76 -6.62
CA VAL A 98 -3.05 4.03 -6.48
C VAL A 98 -3.91 4.32 -7.69
N ASP A 99 -4.95 5.11 -7.51
CA ASP A 99 -5.80 5.58 -8.59
C ASP A 99 -5.07 6.66 -9.41
N SER A 100 -4.30 6.21 -10.40
CA SER A 100 -3.62 7.10 -11.34
C SER A 100 -3.74 6.58 -12.76
N LYS A 101 -3.89 7.52 -13.70
CA LYS A 101 -3.88 7.27 -15.15
C LYS A 101 -2.48 6.89 -15.64
N TYR A 102 -1.44 7.30 -14.93
CA TYR A 102 -0.05 7.11 -15.34
C TYR A 102 0.75 6.34 -14.28
N ILE A 103 1.76 5.63 -14.74
CA ILE A 103 2.79 5.00 -13.92
C ILE A 103 4.14 5.55 -14.36
N ALA A 104 5.03 5.80 -13.40
CA ALA A 104 6.35 6.35 -13.66
C ALA A 104 7.46 5.29 -13.52
N PHE A 105 8.50 5.45 -14.33
CA PHE A 105 9.67 4.57 -14.38
C PHE A 105 10.91 5.42 -14.07
N PRO A 106 11.43 5.36 -12.82
CA PRO A 106 12.60 6.13 -12.44
C PRO A 106 13.85 5.62 -13.14
N ASN A 107 14.70 6.52 -13.62
CA ASN A 107 16.06 6.21 -14.05
C ASN A 107 17.04 6.32 -12.87
N LYS A 108 18.34 6.10 -13.14
CA LYS A 108 19.41 6.36 -12.17
C LYS A 108 19.37 7.83 -11.71
N ASN A 109 19.70 8.06 -10.43
CA ASN A 109 19.75 9.39 -9.81
C ASN A 109 18.44 10.19 -9.94
N SER A 110 17.30 9.50 -9.94
CA SER A 110 15.98 10.12 -10.03
C SER A 110 15.51 10.75 -8.73
N PHE A 111 16.11 10.39 -7.59
CA PHE A 111 15.73 10.88 -6.28
C PHE A 111 16.89 11.62 -5.62
N GLU A 112 16.60 12.79 -5.09
CA GLU A 112 17.51 13.58 -4.26
C GLU A 112 16.76 13.95 -2.97
N VAL A 113 17.37 13.71 -1.82
CA VAL A 113 16.71 13.91 -0.50
C VAL A 113 16.45 15.39 -0.24
N VAL A 114 15.30 15.69 0.35
CA VAL A 114 14.91 17.03 0.79
C VAL A 114 14.60 16.98 2.28
N LEU A 115 15.31 17.80 3.06
CA LEU A 115 15.27 17.77 4.52
C LEU A 115 14.20 18.69 5.15
N HIS A 116 13.44 19.42 4.33
CA HIS A 116 12.50 20.46 4.80
C HIS A 116 11.16 20.41 4.04
N GLY A 117 10.11 20.98 4.63
CA GLY A 117 8.80 21.10 3.99
C GLY A 117 7.91 19.88 4.15
N ILE A 118 8.07 19.10 5.22
CA ILE A 118 7.19 17.97 5.56
C ILE A 118 5.80 18.45 5.98
N GLU A 119 5.75 19.62 6.61
CA GLU A 119 4.54 20.33 7.02
C GLU A 119 3.64 20.71 5.83
N ASN A 120 4.18 20.77 4.62
CA ASN A 120 3.42 21.05 3.41
C ASN A 120 2.67 19.83 2.86
N PHE A 121 3.02 18.62 3.32
CA PHE A 121 2.39 17.39 2.83
C PHE A 121 1.14 17.06 3.66
N PRO A 122 0.06 16.56 3.02
CA PRO A 122 -1.11 16.11 3.76
C PRO A 122 -0.79 15.01 4.76
N GLN A 123 -1.33 15.13 5.97
CA GLN A 123 -1.29 14.06 6.98
C GLN A 123 -2.15 12.86 6.58
N LYS A 124 -3.19 13.10 5.77
CA LYS A 124 -4.10 12.06 5.26
C LYS A 124 -3.41 11.22 4.18
N ARG A 125 -2.68 10.19 4.62
CA ARG A 125 -1.94 9.27 3.74
C ARG A 125 -2.79 8.13 3.20
N PHE A 126 -3.91 7.82 3.85
CA PHE A 126 -4.80 6.73 3.45
C PHE A 126 -5.98 7.25 2.62
N ASN A 127 -6.42 6.44 1.66
CA ASN A 127 -7.66 6.65 0.93
C ASN A 127 -8.66 5.55 1.30
N PHE A 128 -9.28 5.72 2.48
CA PHE A 128 -10.25 4.77 3.00
C PHE A 128 -11.49 4.69 2.13
N VAL A 129 -11.88 3.47 1.77
CA VAL A 129 -13.14 3.21 1.06
C VAL A 129 -14.22 2.78 2.08
N PRO A 130 -15.44 3.34 2.01
CA PRO A 130 -16.56 2.84 2.81
C PRO A 130 -16.82 1.36 2.53
N PHE A 131 -17.11 0.57 3.55
CA PHE A 131 -17.22 -0.89 3.40
C PHE A 131 -18.36 -1.27 2.45
N GLY A 132 -19.51 -0.59 2.53
CA GLY A 132 -20.64 -0.78 1.63
C GLY A 132 -20.35 -0.50 0.14
N GLU A 133 -19.31 0.29 -0.17
CA GLU A 133 -18.96 0.67 -1.54
C GLU A 133 -17.94 -0.28 -2.20
N LEU A 134 -17.34 -1.18 -1.42
CA LEU A 134 -16.30 -2.11 -1.92
C LEU A 134 -16.76 -2.96 -3.11
N ARG A 135 -18.05 -3.31 -3.16
CA ARG A 135 -18.60 -4.14 -4.24
C ARG A 135 -18.67 -3.40 -5.58
N SER A 136 -18.95 -2.10 -5.56
CA SER A 136 -19.06 -1.26 -6.76
C SER A 136 -17.76 -0.55 -7.13
N ALA A 137 -16.80 -0.50 -6.20
CA ALA A 137 -15.49 0.11 -6.44
C ALA A 137 -14.70 -0.65 -7.52
N ASP A 138 -13.84 0.07 -8.25
CA ASP A 138 -12.93 -0.56 -9.21
C ASP A 138 -11.99 -1.53 -8.49
N SER A 139 -12.19 -2.82 -8.73
CA SER A 139 -11.43 -3.90 -8.12
C SER A 139 -9.97 -3.92 -8.56
N ASN A 140 -9.59 -3.25 -9.66
CA ASN A 140 -8.22 -3.16 -10.13
C ASN A 140 -7.35 -2.23 -9.28
N ILE A 141 -7.97 -1.29 -8.56
CA ILE A 141 -7.24 -0.35 -7.70
C ILE A 141 -7.24 -0.89 -6.27
N LEU A 142 -6.06 -0.88 -5.65
CA LEU A 142 -5.91 -1.28 -4.26
C LEU A 142 -6.57 -0.23 -3.34
N ARG A 143 -7.17 -0.69 -2.24
CA ARG A 143 -7.95 0.15 -1.32
C ARG A 143 -7.39 0.10 0.07
N ASP A 144 -7.53 1.21 0.77
CA ASP A 144 -7.25 1.26 2.20
C ASP A 144 -8.57 1.06 2.97
N ALA A 145 -8.50 0.41 4.12
CA ALA A 145 -9.62 0.23 5.03
C ALA A 145 -9.17 0.48 6.48
N ILE A 146 -10.09 0.94 7.31
CA ILE A 146 -9.88 1.17 8.73
C ILE A 146 -11.08 0.63 9.52
N GLY A 147 -10.83 0.06 10.68
CA GLY A 147 -11.89 -0.38 11.58
C GLY A 147 -11.34 -0.95 12.88
N ILE A 148 -12.24 -1.13 13.85
CA ILE A 148 -11.95 -1.83 15.10
C ILE A 148 -11.79 -3.32 14.80
N LEU A 149 -10.67 -3.90 15.18
CA LEU A 149 -10.40 -5.33 15.05
C LEU A 149 -11.24 -6.12 16.06
N THR A 150 -12.18 -6.92 15.56
CA THR A 150 -13.09 -7.73 16.39
C THR A 150 -12.74 -9.22 16.37
N GLU A 151 -12.10 -9.71 15.31
CA GLU A 151 -11.75 -11.12 15.17
C GLU A 151 -10.30 -11.29 14.69
N TRP A 152 -9.48 -12.00 15.48
CA TRP A 152 -8.11 -12.40 15.14
C TRP A 152 -7.90 -13.91 15.39
N PRO A 153 -8.55 -14.78 14.61
CA PRO A 153 -8.49 -16.23 14.79
C PRO A 153 -7.11 -16.77 14.41
N ASN A 154 -6.80 -18.01 14.82
CA ASN A 154 -5.60 -18.72 14.39
C ASN A 154 -5.54 -18.87 12.86
N THR A 155 -4.33 -19.10 12.33
CA THR A 155 -4.16 -19.38 10.90
C THR A 155 -4.88 -20.66 10.51
N LYS A 156 -5.44 -20.68 9.30
CA LYS A 156 -6.07 -21.85 8.67
C LYS A 156 -5.54 -22.05 7.26
N ASP A 157 -5.82 -23.20 6.68
CA ASP A 157 -5.52 -23.44 5.28
C ASP A 157 -6.55 -22.76 4.36
N SER A 158 -6.06 -22.17 3.28
CA SER A 158 -6.91 -21.54 2.26
C SER A 158 -7.70 -22.59 1.49
N SER A 159 -8.92 -22.26 1.08
CA SER A 159 -9.71 -23.12 0.21
C SER A 159 -9.09 -23.21 -1.20
N GLY A 160 -9.03 -24.41 -1.78
CA GLY A 160 -8.51 -24.66 -3.13
C GLY A 160 -7.53 -25.83 -3.21
N GLN A 161 -7.06 -26.15 -4.43
CA GLN A 161 -6.13 -27.25 -4.68
C GLN A 161 -4.72 -26.99 -4.12
N ASN A 162 -4.26 -25.73 -4.17
CA ASN A 162 -2.98 -25.30 -3.60
C ASN A 162 -3.23 -24.54 -2.29
N GLN A 163 -3.42 -25.29 -1.21
CA GLN A 163 -3.67 -24.72 0.10
C GLN A 163 -2.44 -23.96 0.61
N SER A 164 -2.67 -22.74 1.09
CA SER A 164 -1.67 -21.92 1.76
C SER A 164 -2.19 -21.53 3.14
N LYS A 165 -1.30 -21.41 4.13
CA LYS A 165 -1.69 -20.88 5.44
C LYS A 165 -2.06 -19.40 5.31
N ILE A 166 -3.26 -19.06 5.74
CA ILE A 166 -3.83 -17.71 5.77
C ILE A 166 -4.37 -17.38 7.15
N ARG A 167 -4.63 -16.10 7.42
CA ARG A 167 -5.47 -15.67 8.54
C ARG A 167 -6.61 -14.81 8.00
N GLU A 168 -7.83 -15.07 8.44
CA GLU A 168 -8.98 -14.21 8.12
C GLU A 168 -9.34 -13.40 9.36
N ILE A 169 -9.20 -12.09 9.27
CA ILE A 169 -9.54 -11.16 10.36
C ILE A 169 -10.83 -10.42 10.02
N THR A 170 -11.50 -9.90 11.03
CA THR A 170 -12.68 -9.05 10.85
C THR A 170 -12.45 -7.71 11.53
N ILE A 171 -12.64 -6.64 10.78
CA ILE A 171 -12.71 -5.27 11.29
C ILE A 171 -14.13 -4.71 11.16
N VAL A 172 -14.47 -3.77 12.03
CA VAL A 172 -15.79 -3.12 12.06
C VAL A 172 -15.62 -1.61 11.97
N ASN A 173 -16.39 -0.97 11.09
CA ASN A 173 -16.38 0.49 10.94
C ASN A 173 -17.34 1.18 11.92
N GLU A 174 -17.49 2.51 11.80
CA GLU A 174 -18.35 3.32 12.65
C GLU A 174 -19.84 2.93 12.58
N ARG A 175 -20.26 2.29 11.48
CA ARG A 175 -21.64 1.86 11.20
C ARG A 175 -21.95 0.41 11.60
N GLU A 176 -21.06 -0.23 12.36
CA GLU A 176 -21.13 -1.68 12.68
C GLU A 176 -21.03 -2.60 11.44
N GLU A 177 -20.61 -2.08 10.29
CA GLU A 177 -20.41 -2.91 9.10
C GLU A 177 -19.14 -3.73 9.28
N LYS A 178 -19.24 -5.03 9.05
CA LYS A 178 -18.11 -5.97 9.13
C LYS A 178 -17.40 -6.04 7.79
N LEU A 179 -16.07 -5.94 7.82
CA LEU A 179 -15.21 -6.24 6.68
C LEU A 179 -14.25 -7.38 7.04
N LYS A 180 -14.36 -8.47 6.29
CA LYS A 180 -13.41 -9.58 6.36
C LYS A 180 -12.17 -9.28 5.51
N ILE A 181 -11.00 -9.57 6.08
CA ILE A 181 -9.71 -9.37 5.42
C ILE A 181 -8.88 -10.66 5.48
N THR A 182 -8.47 -11.17 4.32
CA THR A 182 -7.58 -12.34 4.23
C THR A 182 -6.12 -11.89 4.20
N LEU A 183 -5.36 -12.28 5.22
CA LEU A 183 -3.93 -12.05 5.36
C LEU A 183 -3.15 -13.24 4.81
N TRP A 184 -2.27 -12.96 3.86
CA TRP A 184 -1.42 -13.92 3.16
C TRP A 184 0.05 -13.74 3.51
N GLY A 185 0.84 -14.80 3.33
CA GLY A 185 2.29 -14.74 3.55
C GLY A 185 2.64 -14.25 4.95
N ASP A 186 3.58 -13.32 5.05
CA ASP A 186 4.06 -12.81 6.34
C ASP A 186 3.01 -11.94 7.05
N MET A 187 2.05 -11.36 6.31
CA MET A 187 1.00 -10.52 6.91
C MET A 187 0.10 -11.30 7.87
N LYS A 188 -0.02 -12.62 7.71
CA LYS A 188 -0.86 -13.45 8.59
C LYS A 188 -0.34 -13.55 10.02
N ASP A 189 0.94 -13.22 10.24
CA ASP A 189 1.63 -13.31 11.51
C ASP A 189 2.22 -11.96 11.95
N ILE A 190 1.81 -10.85 11.31
CA ILE A 190 2.38 -9.51 11.53
C ILE A 190 2.20 -8.99 12.96
N PHE A 191 1.07 -9.30 13.59
CA PHE A 191 0.80 -9.00 14.99
C PHE A 191 0.75 -10.30 15.77
N LYS A 192 1.44 -10.35 16.92
CA LYS A 192 1.36 -11.54 17.76
C LYS A 192 0.01 -11.58 18.44
N THR A 193 -0.61 -12.77 18.49
CA THR A 193 -1.89 -12.96 19.17
C THR A 193 -1.84 -12.47 20.63
N GLU A 194 -0.73 -12.68 21.33
CA GLU A 194 -0.55 -12.21 22.71
C GLU A 194 -0.52 -10.68 22.82
N GLU A 195 0.09 -9.98 21.86
CA GLU A 195 0.07 -8.51 21.79
C GLU A 195 -1.35 -7.96 21.58
N LEU A 196 -2.18 -8.68 20.83
CA LEU A 196 -3.57 -8.29 20.61
C LEU A 196 -4.47 -8.62 21.81
N LYS A 197 -4.21 -9.73 22.52
CA LYS A 197 -4.96 -10.12 23.73
C LYS A 197 -4.85 -9.08 24.83
N THR A 198 -3.68 -8.46 25.02
CA THR A 198 -3.51 -7.37 25.99
C THR A 198 -4.31 -6.12 25.63
N MET A 199 -4.73 -5.99 24.36
CA MET A 199 -5.50 -4.86 23.83
C MET A 199 -7.01 -5.17 23.67
N VAL A 200 -7.50 -6.35 24.05
CA VAL A 200 -8.92 -6.71 23.86
C VAL A 200 -9.88 -5.69 24.47
N ASN A 201 -9.52 -5.11 25.62
CA ASN A 201 -10.34 -4.11 26.30
C ASN A 201 -10.15 -2.67 25.77
N THR A 202 -9.31 -2.46 24.75
CA THR A 202 -8.92 -1.12 24.27
C THR A 202 -9.39 -0.79 22.85
N LYS A 203 -10.29 -1.61 22.28
CA LYS A 203 -10.83 -1.46 20.91
C LYS A 203 -9.69 -1.24 19.90
N PRO A 204 -8.85 -2.26 19.64
CA PRO A 204 -7.68 -2.10 18.77
C PRO A 204 -8.15 -1.71 17.37
N VAL A 205 -7.70 -0.56 16.87
CA VAL A 205 -8.04 -0.10 15.51
C VAL A 205 -6.95 -0.53 14.55
N VAL A 206 -7.33 -1.12 13.41
CA VAL A 206 -6.40 -1.56 12.37
C VAL A 206 -6.67 -0.77 11.11
N VAL A 207 -5.59 -0.22 10.52
CA VAL A 207 -5.58 0.27 9.14
C VAL A 207 -4.94 -0.80 8.26
N VAL A 208 -5.65 -1.21 7.21
CA VAL A 208 -5.12 -2.08 6.15
C VAL A 208 -4.91 -1.21 4.91
N SER A 209 -3.66 -1.04 4.51
CA SER A 209 -3.33 -0.31 3.29
C SER A 209 -3.13 -1.23 2.09
N LEU A 210 -3.45 -0.73 0.89
CA LEU A 210 -3.22 -1.43 -0.38
C LEU A 210 -3.84 -2.85 -0.45
N GLY A 211 -5.04 -3.02 0.10
CA GLY A 211 -5.81 -4.26 0.01
C GLY A 211 -6.44 -4.47 -1.36
N LYS A 212 -6.41 -5.71 -1.87
CA LYS A 212 -7.08 -6.08 -3.12
C LYS A 212 -8.52 -6.48 -2.84
N ILE A 213 -9.46 -5.87 -3.55
CA ILE A 213 -10.88 -6.26 -3.49
C ILE A 213 -11.03 -7.69 -4.03
N ARG A 214 -11.75 -8.52 -3.27
CA ARG A 214 -12.21 -9.85 -3.63
C ARG A 214 -13.71 -9.93 -3.41
N ILE A 215 -14.41 -10.54 -4.36
CA ILE A 215 -15.84 -10.83 -4.22
C ILE A 215 -15.97 -12.33 -3.97
N PHE A 216 -16.12 -12.70 -2.70
CA PHE A 216 -16.27 -14.08 -2.26
C PHE A 216 -17.15 -14.11 -1.01
N GLN A 217 -18.39 -14.61 -1.13
CA GLN A 217 -19.38 -14.55 -0.06
C GLN A 217 -19.59 -13.13 0.51
N GLY A 218 -19.49 -12.12 -0.36
CA GLY A 218 -19.47 -10.70 0.01
C GLY A 218 -18.24 -9.98 -0.54
N ALA A 219 -18.21 -8.65 -0.41
CA ALA A 219 -17.02 -7.87 -0.72
C ALA A 219 -16.03 -7.95 0.46
N GLN A 220 -14.78 -8.29 0.15
CA GLN A 220 -13.72 -8.53 1.12
C GLN A 220 -12.42 -7.92 0.60
N LEU A 221 -11.43 -7.78 1.49
CA LEU A 221 -10.06 -7.43 1.09
C LEU A 221 -9.13 -8.62 1.27
N ALA A 222 -8.13 -8.72 0.40
CA ALA A 222 -7.00 -9.62 0.55
C ALA A 222 -5.70 -8.83 0.51
N THR A 223 -4.74 -9.18 1.35
CA THR A 223 -3.42 -8.53 1.35
C THR A 223 -2.67 -8.80 0.03
N THR A 224 -1.88 -7.83 -0.39
CA THR A 224 -0.94 -7.91 -1.50
C THR A 224 0.50 -7.81 -0.99
N THR A 225 1.50 -7.93 -1.88
CA THR A 225 2.91 -7.71 -1.51
C THR A 225 3.20 -6.29 -1.04
N GLY A 226 2.39 -5.31 -1.46
CA GLY A 226 2.53 -3.92 -1.02
C GLY A 226 1.79 -3.60 0.28
N THR A 227 0.87 -4.46 0.71
CA THR A 227 0.03 -4.22 1.88
C THR A 227 0.87 -4.00 3.13
N MET A 228 0.43 -3.02 3.93
CA MET A 228 0.92 -2.77 5.28
C MET A 228 -0.27 -2.68 6.23
N LEU A 229 -0.16 -3.31 7.40
CA LEU A 229 -1.13 -3.21 8.49
C LEU A 229 -0.55 -2.29 9.56
N TYR A 230 -1.36 -1.34 10.03
CA TYR A 230 -1.01 -0.45 11.13
C TYR A 230 -1.98 -0.70 12.28
N LEU A 231 -1.43 -0.93 13.46
CA LEU A 231 -2.20 -1.09 14.69
C LEU A 231 -2.19 0.23 15.46
N ASN A 232 -3.37 0.81 15.68
CA ASN A 232 -3.58 2.09 16.34
C ASN A 232 -2.66 3.22 15.82
N PRO A 233 -2.60 3.48 14.50
CA PRO A 233 -1.81 4.60 14.00
C PRO A 233 -2.30 5.92 14.58
N ASP A 234 -1.40 6.89 14.73
CA ASP A 234 -1.73 8.24 15.23
C ASP A 234 -2.37 9.08 14.12
N ILE A 235 -3.66 8.86 13.87
CA ILE A 235 -4.47 9.58 12.89
C ILE A 235 -5.86 9.91 13.46
N PRO A 236 -6.51 11.00 13.03
CA PRO A 236 -7.82 11.41 13.55
C PRO A 236 -8.89 10.32 13.46
N GLU A 237 -8.91 9.54 12.37
CA GLU A 237 -9.91 8.48 12.15
C GLU A 237 -9.85 7.37 13.22
N VAL A 238 -8.67 7.14 13.83
CA VAL A 238 -8.53 6.18 14.95
C VAL A 238 -9.17 6.72 16.23
N ILE A 239 -9.04 8.02 16.49
CA ILE A 239 -9.63 8.68 17.66
C ILE A 239 -11.16 8.63 17.56
N GLU A 240 -11.69 8.96 16.38
CA GLU A 240 -13.14 8.92 16.11
C GLU A 240 -13.72 7.51 16.34
N LEU A 241 -13.08 6.47 15.81
CA LEU A 241 -13.53 5.09 16.00
C LEU A 241 -13.49 4.63 17.46
N LYS A 242 -12.51 5.10 18.25
CA LYS A 242 -12.39 4.71 19.67
C LYS A 242 -13.39 5.40 20.59
N ASN A 243 -13.82 6.61 20.24
CA ASN A 243 -14.75 7.42 21.04
C ASN A 243 -16.22 7.02 20.88
N ARG A 244 -16.52 6.08 19.98
CA ARG A 244 -17.82 5.45 19.82
C ARG A 244 -18.08 4.42 20.92
#